data_AF-A0A8J8EJU0-F1
#
_entry.id   AF-A0A8J8EJU0-F1
#
_cell.length_a   1.000
_cell.length_b   1.000
_cell.length_c   1.000
_cell.angle_alpha   90.00
_cell.angle_beta   90.00
_cell.angle_gamma   90.00
#
_symmetry.space_group_name_H-M   'P 1'
#
loop_
_entity.id
_entity.type
_entity.pdbx_description
1 polymer ?
#
loop_
_entity_poly.entity_id
_entity_poly.type
_entity_poly.pdbx_seq_one_letter_code
_entity_poly.pdbx_strand_id
1 'polypeptide(L)'
;MKKILSAAVSLLMLFSLVAVLGPPSASAKPLTDYNVLVLKNSDAWGSPSVENTLTNMGIPYDVMTSAELQNRTTQNLIDAYDMIIIVSDQSQDFYDEIGPQMGKLEDYVRAGRVLEIHAANWGWGGGVWTTPLPRDVTLTKSYSRRDYVIANNTTLASSYASHAYLNNLPADAEIITVQAPSGTPEYGRPSTAVYTLGNGRVFVTGLTIEYSVARKGPEWEAFYREMILNNLGYSQVVPTPEAPAQKGINVMLFNFYYYIQYHRNLDRYNTLYGEALDGGLDNETLGLATIQNDTAADYYANASQYGPVVANFPRIYIFIDLRKAALHQKQAVGILEEGMADW
;
A
#
# COMPACT_ATOMS: atom_id res chain seq x y z
N MET A 1 37.96 8.72 50.70
CA MET A 1 37.38 9.99 50.18
C MET A 1 36.83 9.69 48.79
N LYS A 2 35.50 9.65 48.62
CA LYS A 2 34.70 10.66 47.86
C LYS A 2 35.23 10.80 46.41
N LYS A 3 34.52 10.58 45.31
CA LYS A 3 33.09 10.59 44.92
C LYS A 3 33.02 10.04 43.46
N ILE A 4 32.11 9.13 43.10
CA ILE A 4 30.79 9.31 42.42
C ILE A 4 30.86 9.55 40.89
N LEU A 5 30.02 8.78 40.17
CA LEU A 5 29.56 8.84 38.76
C LEU A 5 30.61 8.45 37.69
N SER A 6 30.34 7.54 36.77
CA SER A 6 29.21 7.56 35.85
C SER A 6 28.71 6.16 35.47
N ALA A 7 27.39 6.02 35.44
CA ALA A 7 26.67 4.93 34.81
C ALA A 7 26.56 5.20 33.31
N ALA A 8 26.97 4.25 32.47
CA ALA A 8 26.44 3.95 31.14
C ALA A 8 27.43 3.01 30.44
N VAL A 9 26.92 2.21 29.50
CA VAL A 9 27.69 1.32 28.61
C VAL A 9 28.08 -0.03 29.23
N SER A 10 27.07 -0.86 29.52
CA SER A 10 27.15 -2.31 29.32
C SER A 10 25.73 -2.88 29.30
N LEU A 11 24.96 -2.45 28.29
CA LEU A 11 23.76 -3.14 27.85
C LEU A 11 23.80 -3.24 26.31
N LEU A 12 24.90 -3.81 25.80
CA LEU A 12 24.92 -4.36 24.45
C LEU A 12 24.25 -5.72 24.54
N MET A 13 22.94 -5.64 24.40
CA MET A 13 21.99 -6.72 24.29
C MET A 13 22.56 -7.87 23.45
N LEU A 14 22.56 -9.05 24.08
CA LEU A 14 22.17 -10.26 23.40
C LEU A 14 20.83 -10.00 22.69
N PHE A 15 20.87 -9.64 21.42
CA PHE A 15 19.80 -9.99 20.50
C PHE A 15 20.33 -11.11 19.63
N SER A 16 20.05 -12.31 20.14
CA SER A 16 19.47 -13.41 19.41
C SER A 16 19.65 -13.32 17.89
N LEU A 17 20.47 -14.23 17.40
CA LEU A 17 20.34 -14.85 16.10
C LEU A 17 18.93 -15.47 16.00
N VAL A 18 17.90 -14.63 15.88
CA VAL A 18 16.61 -15.04 15.36
C VAL A 18 16.91 -15.30 13.90
N ALA A 19 17.07 -16.58 13.57
CA ALA A 19 16.88 -17.07 12.22
C ALA A 19 15.69 -16.30 11.66
N VAL A 20 15.93 -15.55 10.59
CA VAL A 20 14.88 -14.96 9.78
C VAL A 20 14.13 -16.15 9.19
N LEU A 21 13.22 -16.71 9.99
CA LEU A 21 12.05 -17.38 9.49
C LEU A 21 11.35 -16.27 8.71
N GLY A 22 11.54 -16.30 7.39
CA GLY A 22 10.69 -15.53 6.50
C GLY A 22 9.23 -15.81 6.84
N PRO A 23 8.30 -14.93 6.42
CA PRO A 23 6.88 -15.20 6.60
C PRO A 23 6.60 -16.64 6.15
N PRO A 24 5.76 -17.39 6.90
CA PRO A 24 5.43 -18.76 6.56
C PRO A 24 5.06 -18.79 5.09
N SER A 25 5.76 -19.63 4.33
CA SER A 25 5.49 -19.83 2.90
C SER A 25 4.00 -20.06 2.76
N ALA A 26 3.33 -19.15 2.04
CA ALA A 26 1.91 -19.27 1.75
C ALA A 26 1.67 -20.69 1.23
N SER A 27 0.86 -21.46 1.93
CA SER A 27 0.51 -22.81 1.55
C SER A 27 -0.23 -22.73 0.21
N ALA A 28 0.46 -23.03 -0.89
CA ALA A 28 -0.11 -23.04 -2.22
C ALA A 28 -1.06 -24.24 -2.35
N LYS A 29 -2.28 -24.13 -1.79
CA LYS A 29 -3.37 -25.03 -2.13
C LYS A 29 -3.87 -24.67 -3.55
N PRO A 30 -4.27 -25.65 -4.37
CA PRO A 30 -4.94 -25.41 -5.65
C PRO A 30 -6.03 -24.34 -5.55
N LEU A 31 -6.26 -23.57 -6.62
CA LEU A 31 -7.36 -22.59 -6.65
C LEU A 31 -8.73 -23.24 -6.38
N THR A 32 -8.88 -24.51 -6.73
CA THR A 32 -10.04 -25.36 -6.46
C THR A 32 -10.27 -25.69 -4.98
N ASP A 33 -9.28 -25.45 -4.13
CA ASP A 33 -9.35 -25.75 -2.70
C ASP A 33 -9.70 -24.49 -1.88
N TYR A 34 -9.83 -23.34 -2.54
CA TYR A 34 -10.41 -22.15 -1.94
C TYR A 34 -11.93 -22.20 -2.04
N ASN A 35 -12.60 -21.57 -1.08
CA ASN A 35 -14.05 -21.37 -1.17
C ASN A 35 -14.39 -19.90 -0.92
N VAL A 36 -15.09 -19.28 -1.88
CA VAL A 36 -15.44 -17.86 -1.86
C VAL A 36 -16.95 -17.69 -1.67
N LEU A 37 -17.36 -16.74 -0.85
CA LEU A 37 -18.75 -16.31 -0.78
C LEU A 37 -18.93 -15.03 -1.60
N VAL A 38 -19.83 -15.03 -2.57
CA VAL A 38 -20.29 -13.83 -3.26
C VAL A 38 -21.59 -13.36 -2.62
N LEU A 39 -21.55 -12.21 -1.95
CA LEU A 39 -22.66 -11.65 -1.21
C LEU A 39 -23.35 -10.55 -2.03
N LYS A 40 -24.57 -10.83 -2.50
CA LYS A 40 -25.40 -9.91 -3.31
C LYS A 40 -26.88 -10.30 -3.32
N ASN A 41 -27.75 -9.32 -3.53
CA ASN A 41 -29.18 -9.55 -3.84
C ASN A 41 -29.47 -9.50 -5.34
N SER A 42 -28.63 -8.79 -6.11
CA SER A 42 -28.78 -8.66 -7.56
C SER A 42 -27.43 -8.55 -8.24
N ASP A 43 -27.39 -8.87 -9.54
CA ASP A 43 -26.21 -8.64 -10.38
C ASP A 43 -25.91 -7.13 -10.45
N ALA A 44 -24.78 -6.72 -9.88
CA ALA A 44 -24.31 -5.35 -9.98
C ALA A 44 -24.15 -4.96 -11.45
N TRP A 45 -24.69 -3.79 -11.83
CA TRP A 45 -24.62 -3.30 -13.21
C TRP A 45 -25.18 -4.28 -14.25
N GLY A 46 -26.11 -5.16 -13.84
CA GLY A 46 -26.73 -6.17 -14.69
C GLY A 46 -25.76 -7.22 -15.23
N SER A 47 -24.69 -7.56 -14.50
CA SER A 47 -23.75 -8.61 -14.89
C SER A 47 -23.23 -9.42 -13.68
N PRO A 48 -23.11 -10.76 -13.80
CA PRO A 48 -22.49 -11.62 -12.79
C PRO A 48 -20.96 -11.71 -13.00
N SER A 49 -20.28 -10.57 -13.16
CA SER A 49 -18.87 -10.55 -13.55
C SER A 49 -17.92 -11.06 -12.48
N VAL A 50 -18.28 -10.96 -11.20
CA VAL A 50 -17.53 -11.59 -10.09
C VAL A 50 -17.55 -13.11 -10.25
N GLU A 51 -18.73 -13.70 -10.41
CA GLU A 51 -18.92 -15.14 -10.62
C GLU A 51 -18.22 -15.64 -11.88
N ASN A 52 -18.35 -14.92 -12.99
CA ASN A 52 -17.67 -15.27 -14.23
C ASN A 52 -16.14 -15.28 -14.03
N THR A 53 -15.60 -14.30 -13.29
CA THR A 53 -14.17 -14.23 -13.00
C THR A 53 -13.71 -15.43 -12.15
N LEU A 54 -14.44 -15.75 -11.08
CA LEU A 54 -14.13 -16.89 -10.21
C LEU A 54 -14.23 -18.22 -10.98
N THR A 55 -15.27 -18.39 -11.80
CA THR A 55 -15.45 -19.55 -12.68
C THR A 55 -14.28 -19.71 -13.65
N ASN A 56 -13.88 -18.63 -14.32
CA ASN A 56 -12.76 -18.63 -15.27
C ASN A 56 -11.42 -18.93 -14.58
N MET A 57 -11.29 -18.64 -13.28
CA MET A 57 -10.12 -18.96 -12.46
C MET A 57 -10.18 -20.37 -11.86
N GLY A 58 -11.32 -21.08 -11.97
CA GLY A 58 -11.53 -22.37 -11.34
C GLY A 58 -11.65 -22.31 -9.81
N ILE A 59 -12.06 -21.17 -9.25
CA ILE A 59 -12.25 -20.97 -7.82
C ILE A 59 -13.73 -21.29 -7.47
N PRO A 60 -14.00 -22.28 -6.60
CA PRO A 60 -15.33 -22.55 -6.08
C PRO A 60 -15.91 -21.34 -5.35
N TYR A 61 -17.21 -21.12 -5.53
CA TYR A 61 -17.92 -20.10 -4.82
C TYR A 61 -19.38 -20.47 -4.57
N ASP A 62 -19.93 -19.89 -3.51
CA ASP A 62 -21.36 -19.82 -3.24
C ASP A 62 -21.86 -18.40 -3.48
N VAL A 63 -23.15 -18.26 -3.77
CA VAL A 63 -23.84 -16.95 -3.80
C VAL A 63 -24.83 -16.90 -2.63
N MET A 64 -24.81 -15.80 -1.89
CA MET A 64 -25.72 -15.59 -0.75
C MET A 64 -26.29 -14.18 -0.79
N THR A 65 -27.57 -14.07 -0.44
CA THR A 65 -28.27 -12.80 -0.26
C THR A 65 -27.98 -12.18 1.10
N SER A 66 -28.23 -10.88 1.26
CA SER A 66 -28.14 -10.21 2.57
C SER A 66 -29.09 -10.83 3.61
N ALA A 67 -30.27 -11.28 3.19
CA ALA A 67 -31.23 -11.97 4.04
C ALA A 67 -30.73 -13.35 4.51
N GLU A 68 -30.09 -14.13 3.64
CA GLU A 68 -29.50 -15.41 4.02
C GLU A 68 -28.31 -15.24 4.97
N LEU A 69 -27.49 -14.19 4.80
CA LEU A 69 -26.35 -13.89 5.69
C LEU A 69 -26.80 -13.65 7.13
N GLN A 70 -27.96 -13.02 7.34
CA GLN A 70 -28.52 -12.78 8.69
C GLN A 70 -28.69 -14.10 9.46
N ASN A 71 -29.00 -15.18 8.77
CA ASN A 71 -29.20 -16.52 9.33
C ASN A 71 -27.89 -17.31 9.54
N ARG A 72 -26.74 -16.76 9.17
CA ARG A 72 -25.41 -17.37 9.38
C ARG A 72 -24.74 -16.81 10.63
N THR A 73 -24.14 -17.67 11.42
CA THR A 73 -23.23 -17.24 12.50
C THR A 73 -21.85 -16.91 11.94
N THR A 74 -21.05 -16.11 12.65
CA THR A 74 -19.64 -15.87 12.30
C THR A 74 -18.88 -17.18 12.10
N GLN A 75 -19.10 -18.16 12.98
CA GLN A 75 -18.44 -19.46 12.91
C GLN A 75 -18.80 -20.21 11.61
N ASN A 76 -20.06 -20.17 11.18
CA ASN A 76 -20.46 -20.77 9.91
C ASN A 76 -19.71 -20.16 8.72
N LEU A 77 -19.45 -18.85 8.77
CA LEU A 77 -18.68 -18.17 7.72
C LEU A 77 -17.21 -18.55 7.77
N ILE A 78 -16.60 -18.56 8.97
CA ILE A 78 -15.19 -18.90 9.18
C ILE A 78 -14.89 -20.32 8.71
N ASP A 79 -15.77 -21.27 8.99
CA ASP A 79 -15.54 -22.69 8.65
C ASP A 79 -15.73 -22.96 7.16
N ALA A 80 -16.58 -22.18 6.48
CA ALA A 80 -16.97 -22.44 5.10
C ALA A 80 -16.15 -21.66 4.07
N TYR A 81 -15.72 -20.43 4.36
CA TYR A 81 -15.19 -19.53 3.36
C TYR A 81 -13.80 -18.99 3.72
N ASP A 82 -12.93 -18.92 2.72
CA ASP A 82 -11.62 -18.28 2.81
C ASP A 82 -11.73 -16.78 2.56
N MET A 83 -12.65 -16.38 1.68
CA MET A 83 -12.91 -14.99 1.31
C MET A 83 -14.41 -14.74 1.13
N ILE A 84 -14.88 -13.57 1.57
CA ILE A 84 -16.21 -13.05 1.28
C ILE A 84 -16.04 -11.81 0.40
N ILE A 85 -16.72 -11.77 -0.74
CA ILE A 85 -16.80 -10.63 -1.65
C ILE A 85 -18.20 -10.01 -1.50
N ILE A 86 -18.28 -8.75 -1.05
CA ILE A 86 -19.51 -7.96 -1.07
C ILE A 86 -19.57 -7.21 -2.40
N VAL A 87 -20.56 -7.53 -3.22
CA VAL A 87 -20.73 -6.95 -4.55
C VAL A 87 -21.34 -5.55 -4.45
N SER A 88 -20.94 -4.64 -5.34
CA SER A 88 -21.38 -3.25 -5.39
C SER A 88 -22.79 -3.09 -6.02
N ASP A 89 -23.23 -1.84 -6.21
CA ASP A 89 -24.47 -1.46 -6.93
C ASP A 89 -25.74 -2.24 -6.53
N GLN A 90 -25.92 -2.48 -5.24
CA GLN A 90 -27.12 -3.13 -4.70
C GLN A 90 -28.23 -2.12 -4.35
N SER A 91 -29.42 -2.62 -4.01
CA SER A 91 -30.53 -1.82 -3.49
C SER A 91 -30.24 -1.24 -2.10
N GLN A 92 -31.03 -0.25 -1.66
CA GLN A 92 -30.89 0.28 -0.29
C GLN A 92 -31.16 -0.82 0.76
N ASP A 93 -32.18 -1.66 0.53
CA ASP A 93 -32.51 -2.79 1.42
C ASP A 93 -31.31 -3.70 1.67
N PHE A 94 -30.51 -4.01 0.64
CA PHE A 94 -29.28 -4.78 0.82
C PHE A 94 -28.32 -4.11 1.80
N TYR A 95 -28.02 -2.82 1.61
CA TYR A 95 -27.07 -2.12 2.48
C TYR A 95 -27.61 -1.94 3.91
N ASP A 96 -28.92 -1.71 4.05
CA ASP A 96 -29.59 -1.62 5.35
C ASP A 96 -29.57 -2.97 6.09
N GLU A 97 -29.61 -4.09 5.36
CA GLU A 97 -29.47 -5.43 5.93
C GLU A 97 -28.02 -5.80 6.25
N ILE A 98 -27.05 -5.37 5.44
CA ILE A 98 -25.62 -5.66 5.65
C ILE A 98 -24.99 -4.79 6.75
N GLY A 99 -25.38 -3.52 6.87
CA GLY A 99 -24.82 -2.59 7.87
C GLY A 99 -24.79 -3.16 9.30
N PRO A 100 -25.91 -3.67 9.83
CA PRO A 100 -25.97 -4.32 11.15
C PRO A 100 -25.13 -5.61 11.26
N GLN A 101 -24.75 -6.23 10.15
CA GLN A 101 -23.90 -7.43 10.12
C GLN A 101 -22.41 -7.10 10.07
N MET A 102 -22.01 -5.82 10.01
CA MET A 102 -20.60 -5.46 9.86
C MET A 102 -19.73 -5.99 11.00
N GLY A 103 -20.19 -5.98 12.25
CA GLY A 103 -19.46 -6.57 13.37
C GLY A 103 -19.19 -8.07 13.20
N LYS A 104 -20.17 -8.82 12.66
CA LYS A 104 -20.03 -10.25 12.33
C LYS A 104 -18.97 -10.47 11.26
N LEU A 105 -18.94 -9.63 10.22
CA LEU A 105 -17.96 -9.70 9.14
C LEU A 105 -16.56 -9.28 9.62
N GLU A 106 -16.46 -8.28 10.51
CA GLU A 106 -15.20 -7.92 11.14
C GLU A 106 -14.63 -9.05 11.99
N ASP A 107 -15.46 -9.78 12.75
CA ASP A 107 -15.01 -10.93 13.54
C ASP A 107 -14.53 -12.08 12.64
N TYR A 108 -15.20 -12.31 11.51
CA TYR A 108 -14.73 -13.24 10.47
C TYR A 108 -13.33 -12.85 9.97
N VAL A 109 -13.08 -11.56 9.72
CA VAL A 109 -11.74 -11.08 9.33
C VAL A 109 -10.74 -11.23 10.48
N ARG A 110 -11.10 -10.86 11.71
CA ARG A 110 -10.20 -11.00 12.89
C ARG A 110 -9.72 -12.45 13.07
N ALA A 111 -10.53 -13.43 12.69
CA ALA A 111 -10.21 -14.86 12.70
C ALA A 111 -9.22 -15.31 11.62
N GLY A 112 -8.68 -14.41 10.79
CA GLY A 112 -7.69 -14.72 9.76
C GLY A 112 -8.25 -14.84 8.35
N ARG A 113 -9.53 -14.49 8.16
CA ARG A 113 -10.19 -14.56 6.85
C ARG A 113 -10.13 -13.24 6.10
N VAL A 114 -10.59 -13.24 4.85
CA VAL A 114 -10.49 -12.10 3.94
C VAL A 114 -11.86 -11.55 3.59
N LEU A 115 -12.04 -10.24 3.75
CA LEU A 115 -13.25 -9.54 3.34
C LEU A 115 -12.92 -8.55 2.23
N GLU A 116 -13.52 -8.73 1.07
CA GLU A 116 -13.40 -7.87 -0.10
C GLU A 116 -14.71 -7.11 -0.30
N ILE A 117 -14.66 -5.79 -0.24
CA ILE A 117 -15.82 -4.90 -0.28
C ILE A 117 -15.76 -4.04 -1.54
N HIS A 118 -16.65 -4.30 -2.48
CA HIS A 118 -16.89 -3.42 -3.60
C HIS A 118 -17.90 -2.35 -3.17
N ALA A 119 -17.40 -1.17 -2.88
CA ALA A 119 -18.13 -0.04 -2.33
C ALA A 119 -18.55 1.01 -3.37
N ALA A 120 -18.53 0.65 -4.67
CA ALA A 120 -19.06 1.50 -5.74
C ALA A 120 -20.60 1.56 -5.69
N ASN A 121 -21.10 2.43 -4.83
CA ASN A 121 -22.51 2.80 -4.69
C ASN A 121 -22.87 4.00 -5.60
N TRP A 122 -24.07 4.55 -5.45
CA TRP A 122 -24.62 5.59 -6.34
C TRP A 122 -24.65 5.20 -7.82
N GLY A 123 -24.89 3.91 -8.09
CA GLY A 123 -25.15 3.35 -9.40
C GLY A 123 -26.64 3.17 -9.68
N TRP A 124 -26.97 2.15 -10.46
CA TRP A 124 -28.34 1.87 -10.91
C TRP A 124 -29.16 1.08 -9.88
N GLY A 125 -28.51 0.36 -8.97
CA GLY A 125 -29.18 -0.30 -7.84
C GLY A 125 -29.76 0.69 -6.82
N GLY A 126 -29.28 1.94 -6.83
CA GLY A 126 -29.82 3.05 -6.05
C GLY A 126 -29.49 3.03 -4.56
N GLY A 127 -28.88 1.97 -4.04
CA GLY A 127 -28.47 1.87 -2.65
C GLY A 127 -27.16 2.60 -2.34
N VAL A 128 -27.00 2.97 -1.07
CA VAL A 128 -25.79 3.60 -0.55
C VAL A 128 -25.39 3.03 0.82
N TRP A 129 -24.09 2.84 1.00
CA TRP A 129 -23.49 2.63 2.31
C TRP A 129 -23.69 3.85 3.23
N THR A 130 -24.41 3.65 4.33
CA THR A 130 -24.60 4.64 5.40
C THR A 130 -23.88 4.25 6.69
N THR A 131 -23.44 2.99 6.79
CA THR A 131 -22.66 2.46 7.91
C THR A 131 -21.16 2.51 7.58
N PRO A 132 -20.28 2.87 8.54
CA PRO A 132 -18.84 2.76 8.35
C PRO A 132 -18.43 1.33 7.97
N LEU A 133 -17.46 1.23 7.08
CA LEU A 133 -16.80 -0.02 6.73
C LEU A 133 -15.80 -0.39 7.85
N PRO A 134 -15.20 -1.60 7.82
CA PRO A 134 -14.32 -2.04 8.89
C PRO A 134 -13.26 -1.03 9.26
N ARG A 135 -13.01 -0.87 10.57
CA ARG A 135 -12.08 0.15 11.11
C ARG A 135 -12.45 1.60 10.75
N ASP A 136 -13.75 1.90 10.72
CA ASP A 136 -14.30 3.24 10.52
C ASP A 136 -13.98 3.88 9.15
N VAL A 137 -13.61 3.06 8.16
CA VAL A 137 -13.39 3.53 6.79
C VAL A 137 -14.71 4.04 6.21
N THR A 138 -14.68 5.21 5.58
CA THR A 138 -15.85 5.83 4.98
C THR A 138 -15.62 6.17 3.51
N LEU A 139 -16.72 6.42 2.78
CA LEU A 139 -16.71 6.69 1.35
C LEU A 139 -17.10 8.15 1.12
N THR A 140 -16.37 8.84 0.24
CA THR A 140 -16.85 10.09 -0.35
C THR A 140 -17.18 9.86 -1.81
N LYS A 141 -18.43 10.18 -2.17
CA LYS A 141 -18.91 10.18 -3.55
C LYS A 141 -18.02 11.05 -4.42
N SER A 142 -17.39 10.45 -5.42
CA SER A 142 -16.57 11.13 -6.42
C SER A 142 -16.45 10.23 -7.64
N TYR A 143 -16.94 10.69 -8.77
CA TYR A 143 -16.86 9.93 -10.01
C TYR A 143 -15.54 10.21 -10.72
N SER A 144 -14.77 9.16 -11.00
CA SER A 144 -13.58 9.24 -11.86
C SER A 144 -13.73 8.36 -13.08
N ARG A 145 -13.31 8.84 -14.25
CA ARG A 145 -13.23 8.03 -15.48
C ARG A 145 -11.97 7.19 -15.57
N ARG A 146 -11.00 7.48 -14.70
CA ARG A 146 -9.67 6.88 -14.67
C ARG A 146 -9.22 6.70 -13.23
N ASP A 147 -8.68 5.53 -12.95
CA ASP A 147 -8.03 5.24 -11.69
C ASP A 147 -6.63 4.73 -11.98
N TYR A 148 -5.68 5.12 -11.14
CA TYR A 148 -4.27 4.85 -11.34
C TYR A 148 -3.80 3.78 -10.36
N VAL A 149 -3.22 2.72 -10.87
CA VAL A 149 -2.65 1.61 -10.10
C VAL A 149 -1.22 1.98 -9.69
N ILE A 150 -0.99 2.11 -8.39
CA ILE A 150 0.27 2.64 -7.85
C ILE A 150 1.43 1.68 -8.15
N ALA A 151 1.22 0.38 -7.97
CA ALA A 151 2.30 -0.61 -8.00
C ALA A 151 2.98 -0.72 -9.37
N ASN A 152 2.23 -0.59 -10.46
CA ASN A 152 2.71 -0.82 -11.82
C ASN A 152 2.59 0.41 -12.73
N ASN A 153 2.17 1.57 -12.21
CA ASN A 153 2.05 2.82 -12.98
C ASN A 153 1.13 2.67 -14.20
N THR A 154 0.02 1.93 -14.04
CA THR A 154 -0.98 1.76 -15.09
C THR A 154 -2.26 2.52 -14.76
N THR A 155 -3.02 2.88 -15.80
CA THR A 155 -4.30 3.57 -15.65
C THR A 155 -5.44 2.64 -16.07
N LEU A 156 -6.39 2.41 -15.17
CA LEU A 156 -7.65 1.74 -15.44
C LEU A 156 -8.67 2.78 -15.92
N ALA A 157 -9.08 2.69 -17.18
CA ALA A 157 -10.05 3.61 -17.79
C ALA A 157 -11.43 2.94 -17.94
N SER A 158 -12.50 3.69 -17.66
CA SER A 158 -13.89 3.22 -17.83
C SER A 158 -14.84 4.41 -18.06
N SER A 159 -16.14 4.14 -18.23
CA SER A 159 -17.18 5.19 -18.27
C SER A 159 -17.15 5.99 -16.95
N TYR A 160 -17.04 5.24 -15.85
CA TYR A 160 -16.65 5.68 -14.53
C TYR A 160 -15.84 4.54 -13.92
N ALA A 161 -14.52 4.69 -13.82
CA ALA A 161 -13.62 3.71 -13.21
C ALA A 161 -13.89 3.56 -11.71
N SER A 162 -14.24 4.66 -11.04
CA SER A 162 -14.67 4.66 -9.64
C SER A 162 -15.83 5.61 -9.40
N HIS A 163 -16.61 5.29 -8.36
CA HIS A 163 -17.74 6.10 -7.86
C HIS A 163 -17.44 6.78 -6.52
N ALA A 164 -16.36 6.37 -5.85
CA ALA A 164 -15.97 6.90 -4.55
C ALA A 164 -14.45 6.87 -4.37
N TYR A 165 -13.97 7.72 -3.47
CA TYR A 165 -12.68 7.53 -2.80
C TYR A 165 -12.90 7.29 -1.30
N LEU A 166 -11.88 6.72 -0.66
CA LEU A 166 -11.88 6.24 0.70
C LEU A 166 -11.33 7.31 1.65
N ASN A 167 -11.93 7.43 2.82
CA ASN A 167 -11.45 8.26 3.92
C ASN A 167 -11.23 7.42 5.18
N ASN A 168 -10.52 8.00 6.14
CA ASN A 168 -10.22 7.38 7.42
C ASN A 168 -9.54 6.02 7.27
N LEU A 169 -8.70 5.86 6.23
CA LEU A 169 -7.90 4.65 6.08
C LEU A 169 -6.98 4.48 7.30
N PRO A 170 -6.88 3.27 7.86
CA PRO A 170 -5.98 3.04 8.98
C PRO A 170 -4.52 3.18 8.55
N ALA A 171 -3.63 3.45 9.51
CA ALA A 171 -2.23 3.77 9.23
C ALA A 171 -1.45 2.64 8.53
N ASP A 172 -1.88 1.39 8.67
CA ASP A 172 -1.32 0.20 8.01
C ASP A 172 -1.93 -0.07 6.63
N ALA A 173 -2.82 0.80 6.13
CA ALA A 173 -3.43 0.61 4.83
C ALA A 173 -2.40 0.76 3.69
N GLU A 174 -2.38 -0.23 2.81
CA GLU A 174 -1.76 -0.13 1.51
C GLU A 174 -2.76 0.41 0.50
N ILE A 175 -2.45 1.55 -0.12
CA ILE A 175 -3.24 2.11 -1.21
C ILE A 175 -2.85 1.41 -2.51
N ILE A 176 -3.84 0.81 -3.18
CA ILE A 176 -3.64 0.09 -4.44
C ILE A 176 -3.92 1.01 -5.63
N THR A 177 -5.01 1.75 -5.57
CA THR A 177 -5.41 2.69 -6.62
C THR A 177 -5.80 4.05 -6.06
N VAL A 178 -5.61 5.09 -6.87
CA VAL A 178 -6.07 6.46 -6.60
C VAL A 178 -6.84 7.00 -7.80
N GLN A 179 -7.79 7.90 -7.57
CA GLN A 179 -8.51 8.54 -8.66
C GLN A 179 -7.58 9.40 -9.52
N ALA A 180 -7.84 9.45 -10.83
CA ALA A 180 -7.11 10.29 -11.79
C ALA A 180 -8.08 10.97 -12.78
N PRO A 181 -9.05 11.78 -12.33
CA PRO A 181 -10.12 12.30 -13.19
C PRO A 181 -9.59 13.16 -14.35
N SER A 182 -8.54 13.94 -14.10
CA SER A 182 -7.83 14.75 -15.11
C SER A 182 -6.81 13.95 -15.94
N GLY A 183 -6.54 12.69 -15.57
CA GLY A 183 -5.45 11.87 -16.12
C GLY A 183 -4.18 11.89 -15.26
N THR A 184 -4.11 12.78 -14.27
CA THR A 184 -3.05 12.81 -13.26
C THR A 184 -3.53 12.13 -11.97
N PRO A 185 -2.73 11.25 -11.35
CA PRO A 185 -3.09 10.60 -10.08
C PRO A 185 -3.28 11.62 -8.94
N GLU A 186 -4.41 11.54 -8.25
CA GLU A 186 -4.73 12.34 -7.07
C GLU A 186 -4.54 11.49 -5.81
N TYR A 187 -3.33 11.48 -5.23
CA TYR A 187 -2.98 10.63 -4.09
C TYR A 187 -3.81 10.88 -2.82
N GLY A 188 -4.46 12.04 -2.70
CA GLY A 188 -5.43 12.33 -1.65
C GLY A 188 -6.81 11.70 -1.86
N ARG A 189 -7.02 10.94 -2.95
CA ARG A 189 -8.27 10.26 -3.28
C ARG A 189 -8.02 8.77 -3.54
N PRO A 190 -7.63 8.00 -2.51
CA PRO A 190 -7.46 6.56 -2.64
C PRO A 190 -8.79 5.91 -3.02
N SER A 191 -8.81 5.13 -4.09
CA SER A 191 -10.02 4.45 -4.57
C SER A 191 -10.01 2.96 -4.30
N THR A 192 -8.85 2.37 -3.98
CA THR A 192 -8.74 0.99 -3.49
C THR A 192 -7.66 0.94 -2.43
N ALA A 193 -7.95 0.27 -1.32
CA ALA A 193 -6.98 0.04 -0.25
C ALA A 193 -7.14 -1.35 0.36
N VAL A 194 -6.04 -1.84 0.93
CA VAL A 194 -5.97 -3.08 1.67
C VAL A 194 -5.41 -2.79 3.05
N TYR A 195 -5.99 -3.33 4.12
CA TYR A 195 -5.48 -3.16 5.49
C TYR A 195 -5.74 -4.38 6.35
N THR A 196 -5.06 -4.46 7.48
CA THR A 196 -5.20 -5.58 8.42
C THR A 196 -6.31 -5.32 9.43
N LEU A 197 -6.96 -6.41 9.84
CA LEU A 197 -7.90 -6.43 10.97
C LEU A 197 -7.76 -7.77 11.70
N GLY A 198 -7.16 -7.73 12.90
CA GLY A 198 -6.75 -8.95 13.59
C GLY A 198 -5.74 -9.74 12.75
N ASN A 199 -5.99 -11.04 12.54
CA ASN A 199 -5.13 -11.90 11.73
C ASN A 199 -5.50 -11.91 10.24
N GLY A 200 -6.61 -11.27 9.87
CA GLY A 200 -7.10 -11.24 8.50
C GLY A 200 -6.89 -9.89 7.81
N ARG A 201 -7.56 -9.73 6.67
CA ARG A 201 -7.39 -8.60 5.77
C ARG A 201 -8.72 -8.11 5.24
N VAL A 202 -8.82 -6.79 5.09
CA VAL A 202 -9.91 -6.13 4.37
C VAL A 202 -9.36 -5.52 3.10
N PHE A 203 -9.97 -5.85 1.97
CA PHE A 203 -9.84 -5.14 0.70
C PHE A 203 -11.09 -4.29 0.52
N VAL A 204 -10.93 -3.01 0.23
CA VAL A 204 -12.07 -2.12 -0.02
C VAL A 204 -11.79 -1.28 -1.25
N THR A 205 -12.79 -1.14 -2.11
CA THR A 205 -12.66 -0.39 -3.35
C THR A 205 -13.90 0.42 -3.68
N GLY A 206 -13.72 1.65 -4.15
CA GLY A 206 -14.74 2.46 -4.81
C GLY A 206 -14.76 2.27 -6.33
N LEU A 207 -13.96 1.35 -6.87
CA LEU A 207 -13.93 1.01 -8.30
C LEU A 207 -15.23 0.31 -8.72
N THR A 208 -15.68 0.57 -9.95
CA THR A 208 -16.81 -0.14 -10.58
C THR A 208 -16.35 -1.46 -11.19
N ILE A 209 -15.71 -2.33 -10.38
CA ILE A 209 -15.06 -3.57 -10.83
C ILE A 209 -16.02 -4.39 -11.71
N GLU A 210 -17.24 -4.60 -11.24
CA GLU A 210 -18.19 -5.49 -11.91
C GLU A 210 -18.63 -4.95 -13.27
N TYR A 211 -18.84 -3.63 -13.37
CA TYR A 211 -19.15 -2.97 -14.64
C TYR A 211 -17.97 -3.04 -15.61
N SER A 212 -16.77 -2.74 -15.10
CA SER A 212 -15.61 -2.50 -15.93
C SER A 212 -14.98 -3.80 -16.42
N VAL A 213 -14.90 -4.84 -15.58
CA VAL A 213 -14.51 -6.20 -16.01
C VAL A 213 -15.44 -6.70 -17.12
N ALA A 214 -16.75 -6.47 -17.00
CA ALA A 214 -17.70 -6.93 -18.01
C ALA A 214 -17.63 -6.19 -19.36
N ARG A 215 -17.07 -4.97 -19.42
CA ARG A 215 -17.30 -4.04 -20.55
C ARG A 215 -16.11 -3.25 -21.04
N LYS A 216 -14.99 -3.20 -20.32
CA LYS A 216 -13.92 -2.22 -20.56
C LYS A 216 -12.57 -2.80 -20.97
N GLY A 217 -12.46 -4.12 -21.08
CA GLY A 217 -11.32 -4.77 -21.71
C GLY A 217 -10.42 -5.56 -20.75
N PRO A 218 -9.33 -6.13 -21.29
CA PRO A 218 -8.50 -7.11 -20.58
C PRO A 218 -7.72 -6.53 -19.40
N GLU A 219 -7.48 -5.22 -19.35
CA GLU A 219 -6.75 -4.58 -18.24
C GLU A 219 -7.54 -4.67 -16.93
N TRP A 220 -8.86 -4.51 -16.99
CA TRP A 220 -9.73 -4.65 -15.83
C TRP A 220 -9.83 -6.09 -15.36
N GLU A 221 -9.93 -7.04 -16.29
CA GLU A 221 -9.92 -8.46 -15.97
C GLU A 221 -8.58 -8.87 -15.34
N ALA A 222 -7.46 -8.45 -15.91
CA ALA A 222 -6.13 -8.74 -15.38
C ALA A 222 -5.94 -8.17 -13.97
N PHE A 223 -6.30 -6.89 -13.77
CA PHE A 223 -6.25 -6.25 -12.46
C PHE A 223 -7.11 -7.00 -11.44
N TYR A 224 -8.36 -7.32 -11.78
CA TYR A 224 -9.26 -7.96 -10.83
C TYR A 224 -8.82 -9.38 -10.47
N ARG A 225 -8.37 -10.16 -11.45
CA ARG A 225 -7.78 -11.49 -11.22
C ARG A 225 -6.57 -11.40 -10.30
N GLU A 226 -5.69 -10.42 -10.50
CA GLU A 226 -4.54 -10.19 -9.63
C GLU A 226 -4.99 -9.90 -8.19
N MET A 227 -6.01 -9.06 -7.99
CA MET A 227 -6.53 -8.76 -6.65
C MET A 227 -7.12 -10.00 -5.97
N ILE A 228 -7.91 -10.82 -6.67
CA ILE A 228 -8.43 -12.08 -6.13
C ILE A 228 -7.30 -13.00 -5.68
N LEU A 229 -6.27 -13.20 -6.51
CA LEU A 229 -5.13 -14.05 -6.17
C LEU A 229 -4.38 -13.52 -4.93
N ASN A 230 -4.11 -12.21 -4.91
CA ASN A 230 -3.43 -11.57 -3.79
C ASN A 230 -4.25 -11.64 -2.49
N ASN A 231 -5.57 -11.47 -2.59
CA ASN A 231 -6.49 -11.55 -1.45
C ASN A 231 -6.54 -12.97 -0.89
N LEU A 232 -6.57 -14.00 -1.74
CA LEU A 232 -6.50 -15.41 -1.32
C LEU A 232 -5.11 -15.84 -0.82
N GLY A 233 -4.13 -14.93 -0.81
CA GLY A 233 -2.74 -15.25 -0.49
C GLY A 233 -2.14 -16.27 -1.46
N TYR A 234 -2.70 -16.38 -2.67
CA TYR A 234 -2.28 -17.34 -3.66
C TYR A 234 -0.95 -16.90 -4.24
N SER A 235 0.06 -17.76 -4.06
CA SER A 235 1.37 -17.57 -4.65
C SER A 235 1.63 -18.72 -5.62
N GLN A 236 1.85 -18.41 -6.90
CA GLN A 236 2.29 -19.37 -7.93
C GLN A 236 3.72 -19.91 -7.69
N VAL A 237 4.25 -19.80 -6.47
CA VAL A 237 5.57 -20.34 -6.15
C VAL A 237 5.43 -21.86 -6.01
N VAL A 238 5.42 -22.54 -7.16
CA VAL A 238 6.08 -23.83 -7.28
C VAL A 238 7.47 -23.64 -6.65
N PRO A 239 7.92 -24.51 -5.72
CA PRO A 239 9.31 -24.48 -5.27
C PRO A 239 10.17 -24.69 -6.51
N THR A 240 10.65 -23.58 -7.06
CA THR A 240 11.51 -23.60 -8.24
C THR A 240 12.85 -24.12 -7.73
N PRO A 241 13.45 -25.14 -8.36
CA PRO A 241 14.82 -25.52 -8.04
C PRO A 241 15.65 -24.24 -8.07
N GLU A 242 16.39 -23.95 -6.99
CA GLU A 242 17.11 -22.70 -6.76
C GLU A 242 17.62 -22.07 -8.07
N ALA A 243 16.82 -21.14 -8.61
CA ALA A 243 17.26 -20.34 -9.73
C ALA A 243 18.24 -19.32 -9.16
N PRO A 244 19.41 -19.10 -9.81
CA PRO A 244 20.40 -18.19 -9.29
C PRO A 244 19.75 -16.81 -9.13
N ALA A 245 19.92 -16.23 -7.93
CA ALA A 245 19.33 -14.98 -7.49
C ALA A 245 19.24 -13.96 -8.64
N GLN A 246 18.01 -13.61 -9.03
CA GLN A 246 17.83 -12.52 -9.98
C GLN A 246 18.43 -11.26 -9.36
N LYS A 247 19.49 -10.74 -9.99
CA LYS A 247 20.09 -9.44 -9.68
C LYS A 247 19.14 -8.31 -10.10
N GLY A 248 18.02 -8.18 -9.40
CA GLY A 248 17.23 -6.95 -9.40
C GLY A 248 17.91 -5.91 -8.52
N ILE A 249 17.80 -4.63 -8.90
CA ILE A 249 18.25 -3.51 -8.08
C ILE A 249 17.43 -3.54 -6.78
N ASN A 250 18.08 -3.83 -5.64
CA ASN A 250 17.43 -3.80 -4.33
C ASN A 250 17.17 -2.34 -3.93
N VAL A 251 16.02 -1.81 -4.36
CA VAL A 251 15.61 -0.41 -4.16
C VAL A 251 15.65 -0.02 -2.68
N MET A 252 15.24 -0.92 -1.78
CA MET A 252 15.34 -0.70 -0.33
C MET A 252 16.79 -0.49 0.12
N LEU A 253 17.70 -1.37 -0.30
CA LEU A 253 19.12 -1.26 0.05
C LEU A 253 19.74 0.03 -0.50
N PHE A 254 19.38 0.42 -1.72
CA PHE A 254 19.90 1.65 -2.31
C PHE A 254 19.32 2.91 -1.66
N ASN A 255 18.02 2.93 -1.35
CA ASN A 255 17.38 4.04 -0.62
C ASN A 255 17.99 4.18 0.78
N PHE A 256 18.19 3.06 1.47
CA PHE A 256 18.90 3.03 2.74
C PHE A 256 20.34 3.56 2.60
N TYR A 257 21.09 3.09 1.59
CA TYR A 257 22.45 3.56 1.33
C TYR A 257 22.51 5.07 1.12
N TYR A 258 21.68 5.62 0.22
CA TYR A 258 21.70 7.05 -0.07
C TYR A 258 21.19 7.91 1.09
N TYR A 259 20.21 7.42 1.86
CA TYR A 259 19.79 8.06 3.11
C TYR A 259 20.96 8.20 4.10
N ILE A 260 21.70 7.11 4.35
CA ILE A 260 22.87 7.13 5.24
C ILE A 260 23.96 8.06 4.69
N GLN A 261 24.23 8.03 3.38
CA GLN A 261 25.23 8.92 2.78
C GLN A 261 24.86 10.39 2.91
N TYR A 262 23.59 10.75 2.68
CA TYR A 262 23.11 12.11 2.85
C TYR A 262 23.33 12.61 4.28
N HIS A 263 22.81 11.91 5.28
CA HIS A 263 22.92 12.34 6.69
C HIS A 263 24.37 12.39 7.17
N ARG A 264 25.18 11.39 6.84
CA ARG A 264 26.60 11.40 7.21
C ARG A 264 27.36 12.57 6.59
N ASN A 265 27.10 12.88 5.32
CA ASN A 265 27.75 14.01 4.65
C ASN A 265 27.18 15.35 5.13
N LEU A 266 25.93 15.41 5.57
CA LEU A 266 25.33 16.61 6.17
C LEU A 266 26.00 16.94 7.50
N ASP A 267 26.16 15.94 8.38
CA ASP A 267 26.88 16.11 9.65
C ASP A 267 28.34 16.55 9.42
N ARG A 268 29.00 15.93 8.42
CA ARG A 268 30.36 16.28 8.03
C ARG A 268 30.45 17.70 7.46
N TYR A 269 29.53 18.08 6.58
CA TYR A 269 29.43 19.44 6.03
C TYR A 269 29.25 20.46 7.15
N ASN A 270 28.31 20.25 8.09
CA ASN A 270 28.08 21.18 9.20
C ASN A 270 29.33 21.39 10.06
N THR A 271 30.12 20.33 10.26
CA THR A 271 31.39 20.40 11.00
C THR A 271 32.43 21.19 10.20
N LEU A 272 32.69 20.78 8.96
CA LEU A 272 33.70 21.41 8.10
C LEU A 272 33.37 22.86 7.78
N TYR A 273 32.09 23.20 7.61
CA TYR A 273 31.68 24.55 7.30
C TYR A 273 31.96 25.51 8.47
N GLY A 274 31.78 25.04 9.72
CA GLY A 274 32.19 25.79 10.90
C GLY A 274 33.71 26.01 10.96
N GLU A 275 34.49 24.94 10.75
CA GLU A 275 35.95 25.02 10.69
C GLU A 275 36.43 25.93 9.55
N ALA A 276 35.80 25.83 8.37
CA ALA A 276 36.04 26.63 7.18
C ALA A 276 35.84 28.13 7.45
N LEU A 277 34.74 28.47 8.12
CA LEU A 277 34.45 29.84 8.53
C LEU A 277 35.47 30.38 9.55
N ASP A 278 35.80 29.59 10.57
CA ASP A 278 36.73 30.00 11.63
C ASP A 278 38.18 30.14 11.12
N GLY A 279 38.59 29.29 10.17
CA GLY A 279 39.89 29.37 9.51
C GLY A 279 39.99 30.42 8.40
N GLY A 280 38.90 31.14 8.11
CA GLY A 280 38.89 32.22 7.13
C GLY A 280 38.96 31.74 5.68
N LEU A 281 38.34 30.58 5.38
CA LEU A 281 38.16 30.12 3.99
C LEU A 281 37.49 31.21 3.15
N ASP A 282 37.84 31.30 1.87
CA ASP A 282 37.30 32.33 1.01
C ASP A 282 35.76 32.19 0.81
N ASN A 283 35.09 33.35 0.69
CA ASN A 283 33.64 33.41 0.58
C ASN A 283 33.09 32.79 -0.71
N GLU A 284 33.91 32.67 -1.77
CA GLU A 284 33.49 32.05 -3.02
C GLU A 284 33.36 30.53 -2.85
N THR A 285 34.37 29.89 -2.26
CA THR A 285 34.37 28.46 -1.92
C THR A 285 33.25 28.12 -0.93
N LEU A 286 33.06 28.92 0.12
CA LEU A 286 31.95 28.76 1.06
C LEU A 286 30.59 28.89 0.36
N GLY A 287 30.45 29.84 -0.57
CA GLY A 287 29.25 30.02 -1.38
C GLY A 287 28.96 28.81 -2.27
N LEU A 288 29.97 28.26 -2.95
CA LEU A 288 29.83 27.06 -3.79
C LEU A 288 29.41 25.83 -2.97
N ALA A 289 30.01 25.63 -1.79
CA ALA A 289 29.62 24.54 -0.90
C ALA A 289 28.16 24.68 -0.41
N THR A 290 27.74 25.91 -0.10
CA THR A 290 26.37 26.22 0.34
C THR A 290 25.35 25.94 -0.75
N ILE A 291 25.63 26.31 -2.01
CA ILE A 291 24.75 26.01 -3.15
C ILE A 291 24.50 24.50 -3.28
N GLN A 292 25.55 23.68 -3.10
CA GLN A 292 25.40 22.22 -3.15
C GLN A 292 24.61 21.67 -1.96
N ASN A 293 24.82 22.21 -0.77
CA ASN A 293 24.05 21.84 0.43
C ASN A 293 22.56 22.17 0.29
N ASP A 294 22.23 23.37 -0.19
CA ASP A 294 20.85 23.81 -0.42
C ASP A 294 20.16 22.93 -1.48
N THR A 295 20.87 22.67 -2.58
CA THR A 295 20.39 21.75 -3.63
C THR A 295 20.14 20.35 -3.08
N ALA A 296 21.01 19.85 -2.18
CA ALA A 296 20.83 18.56 -1.54
C ALA A 296 19.59 18.53 -0.62
N ALA A 297 19.35 19.62 0.12
CA ALA A 297 18.18 19.78 0.99
C ALA A 297 16.86 19.79 0.19
N ASP A 298 16.83 20.47 -0.96
CA ASP A 298 15.66 20.49 -1.84
C ASP A 298 15.29 19.09 -2.35
N TYR A 299 16.29 18.31 -2.79
CA TYR A 299 16.04 16.92 -3.19
C TYR A 299 15.60 16.05 -2.03
N TYR A 300 16.17 16.24 -0.83
CA TYR A 300 15.73 15.49 0.35
C TYR A 300 14.29 15.85 0.76
N ALA A 301 13.89 17.13 0.63
CA ALA A 301 12.53 17.59 0.85
C ALA A 301 11.55 16.95 -0.14
N ASN A 302 11.92 16.85 -1.42
CA ASN A 302 11.13 16.14 -2.43
C ASN A 302 10.95 14.66 -2.09
N ALA A 303 11.98 13.98 -1.58
CA ALA A 303 11.84 12.59 -1.11
C ALA A 303 10.89 12.47 0.10
N SER A 304 10.76 13.53 0.90
CA SER A 304 9.94 13.58 2.11
C SER A 304 8.46 13.93 1.85
N GLN A 305 8.10 14.35 0.63
CA GLN A 305 6.70 14.68 0.28
C GLN A 305 5.75 13.48 0.40
N TYR A 306 6.30 12.26 0.41
CA TYR A 306 5.56 11.00 0.52
C TYR A 306 5.46 10.49 1.97
N GLY A 307 5.74 11.33 2.97
CA GLY A 307 5.82 10.97 4.38
C GLY A 307 7.25 10.68 4.84
N PRO A 308 7.45 10.10 6.04
CA PRO A 308 8.79 9.83 6.56
C PRO A 308 9.63 9.02 5.57
N VAL A 309 10.81 9.53 5.21
CA VAL A 309 11.70 8.94 4.19
C VAL A 309 12.02 7.47 4.47
N VAL A 310 12.29 7.13 5.74
CA VAL A 310 12.62 5.76 6.18
C VAL A 310 11.46 4.79 5.96
N ALA A 311 10.21 5.24 6.15
CA ALA A 311 9.03 4.41 5.92
C ALA A 311 8.82 4.09 4.43
N ASN A 312 9.44 4.88 3.54
CA ASN A 312 9.30 4.76 2.09
C ASN A 312 10.50 4.08 1.40
N PHE A 313 11.48 3.54 2.12
CA PHE A 313 12.62 2.84 1.52
C PHE A 313 12.28 1.73 0.52
N PRO A 314 11.23 0.91 0.68
CA PRO A 314 10.87 -0.07 -0.34
C PRO A 314 10.43 0.53 -1.68
N ARG A 315 10.11 1.84 -1.72
CA ARG A 315 9.41 2.48 -2.83
C ARG A 315 10.40 3.12 -3.81
N ILE A 316 10.20 2.87 -5.11
CA ILE A 316 11.12 3.34 -6.16
C ILE A 316 11.04 4.85 -6.44
N TYR A 317 9.92 5.50 -6.13
CA TYR A 317 9.71 6.91 -6.47
C TYR A 317 10.57 7.87 -5.64
N ILE A 318 11.04 7.49 -4.44
CA ILE A 318 11.96 8.33 -3.65
C ILE A 318 13.44 8.17 -4.04
N PHE A 319 13.77 7.17 -4.86
CA PHE A 319 15.14 6.78 -5.14
C PHE A 319 15.94 7.87 -5.85
N ILE A 320 15.33 8.51 -6.86
CA ILE A 320 16.02 9.52 -7.66
C ILE A 320 16.38 10.72 -6.78
N ASP A 321 15.43 11.17 -5.95
CA ASP A 321 15.61 12.31 -5.06
C ASP A 321 16.62 12.01 -3.94
N LEU A 322 16.54 10.84 -3.29
CA LEU A 322 17.52 10.43 -2.28
C LEU A 322 18.93 10.31 -2.85
N ARG A 323 19.08 9.72 -4.05
CA ARG A 323 20.37 9.62 -4.72
C ARG A 323 20.96 11.00 -5.00
N LYS A 324 20.16 11.93 -5.52
CA LYS A 324 20.61 13.29 -5.84
C LYS A 324 20.96 14.07 -4.57
N ALA A 325 20.14 13.99 -3.52
CA ALA A 325 20.43 14.59 -2.23
C ALA A 325 21.80 14.13 -1.70
N ALA A 326 22.05 12.82 -1.70
CA ALA A 326 23.33 12.26 -1.24
C ALA A 326 24.54 12.71 -2.08
N LEU A 327 24.38 12.82 -3.41
CA LEU A 327 25.46 13.23 -4.32
C LEU A 327 25.80 14.71 -4.16
N HIS A 328 24.79 15.58 -4.12
CA HIS A 328 25.00 17.02 -3.90
C HIS A 328 25.58 17.28 -2.50
N GLN A 329 25.12 16.57 -1.48
CA GLN A 329 25.72 16.70 -0.14
C GLN A 329 27.18 16.27 -0.11
N LYS A 330 27.53 15.20 -0.85
CA LYS A 330 28.93 14.77 -1.00
C LYS A 330 29.77 15.84 -1.70
N GLN A 331 29.23 16.50 -2.71
CA GLN A 331 29.91 17.60 -3.40
C GLN A 331 30.13 18.81 -2.49
N ALA A 332 29.14 19.16 -1.66
CA ALA A 332 29.28 20.22 -0.65
C ALA A 332 30.45 19.94 0.30
N VAL A 333 30.57 18.70 0.80
CA VAL A 333 31.72 18.27 1.62
C VAL A 333 33.03 18.35 0.84
N GLY A 334 33.06 17.83 -0.40
CA GLY A 334 34.28 17.81 -1.22
C GLY A 334 34.83 19.21 -1.49
N ILE A 335 33.97 20.19 -1.77
CA ILE A 335 34.38 21.59 -1.98
C ILE A 335 35.08 22.15 -0.72
N LEU A 336 34.54 21.87 0.47
CA LEU A 336 35.15 22.32 1.71
C LEU A 336 36.48 21.59 1.99
N GLU A 337 36.53 20.27 1.82
CA GLU A 337 37.75 19.49 2.03
C GLU A 337 38.87 19.90 1.05
N GLU A 338 38.54 20.22 -0.20
CA GLU A 338 39.48 20.75 -1.19
C GLU A 338 39.94 22.17 -0.83
N GLY A 339 39.02 23.06 -0.45
CA GLY A 339 39.35 24.42 -0.03
C GLY A 339 40.21 24.48 1.25
N MET A 340 40.07 23.47 2.12
CA MET A 340 40.83 23.32 3.35
C MET A 340 42.11 22.49 3.18
N ALA A 341 42.42 21.99 1.98
CA ALA A 341 43.54 21.06 1.77
C ALA A 341 44.92 21.70 1.96
N ASP A 342 45.02 23.02 1.79
CA ASP A 342 46.27 23.80 1.91
C ASP A 342 46.38 24.54 3.26
N TRP A 343 45.58 24.14 4.25
CA TRP A 343 45.52 24.75 5.58
C TRP A 343 46.65 24.31 6.52
#